data_AF-A0A1W9HTY8-F1
#
_entry.id   AF-A0A1W9HTY8-F1
#
_cell.length_a   1.000
_cell.length_b   1.000
_cell.length_c   1.000
_cell.angle_alpha   90.00
_cell.angle_beta   90.00
_cell.angle_gamma   90.00
#
_symmetry.space_group_name_H-M   'P 1'
#
loop_
_entity.id
_entity.type
_entity.pdbx_description
1 polymer ?
#
loop_
_entity_poly.entity_id
_entity_poly.type
_entity_poly.pdbx_seq_one_letter_code
_entity_poly.pdbx_strand_id
1 'polypeptide(L)'
;MIDFTKSEKQELRNLANEAYKVELARELEILRSAFTSWQNGKIGVFELDEKIHEYHSGPHKQLYVYYQMKNQPEAMIARALALGLIESNCVPDGIKNKLERLVGFFRENG
;
A
#
# COMPACT_ATOMS: atom_id res chain seq x y z
N MET A 1 19.50 6.24 11.32
CA MET A 1 19.12 5.10 10.46
C MET A 1 18.82 3.94 11.40
N ILE A 2 17.67 3.28 11.28
CA ILE A 2 17.31 2.18 12.18
C ILE A 2 18.23 0.99 11.86
N ASP A 3 18.80 0.36 12.89
CA ASP A 3 19.74 -0.74 12.70
C ASP A 3 19.00 -2.08 12.54
N PHE A 4 19.21 -2.71 11.37
CA PHE A 4 18.60 -3.98 10.99
C PHE A 4 19.68 -4.96 10.57
N THR A 5 19.57 -6.18 11.09
CA THR A 5 20.33 -7.34 10.62
C THR A 5 20.05 -7.61 9.14
N LYS A 6 20.93 -8.37 8.49
CA LYS A 6 20.75 -8.78 7.09
C LYS A 6 19.42 -9.51 6.86
N SER A 7 19.05 -10.39 7.80
CA SER A 7 17.78 -11.13 7.80
C SER A 7 16.58 -10.21 7.94
N GLU A 8 16.62 -9.23 8.85
CA GLU A 8 15.50 -8.29 9.03
C GLU A 8 15.33 -7.39 7.81
N LYS A 9 16.43 -6.98 7.15
CA LYS A 9 16.36 -6.21 5.90
C LYS A 9 15.70 -7.01 4.76
N GLN A 10 15.98 -8.31 4.68
CA GLN A 10 15.31 -9.18 3.71
C GLN A 10 13.82 -9.30 4.03
N GLU A 11 13.50 -9.49 5.29
CA GLU A 11 12.11 -9.62 5.74
C GLU A 11 11.32 -8.34 5.49
N LEU A 12 11.89 -7.17 5.77
CA LEU A 12 11.27 -5.87 5.44
C LEU A 12 10.93 -5.74 3.95
N ARG A 13 11.80 -6.21 3.05
CA ARG A 13 11.52 -6.20 1.61
C ARG A 13 10.39 -7.15 1.24
N ASN A 14 10.35 -8.34 1.84
CA ASN A 14 9.28 -9.30 1.61
C ASN A 14 7.94 -8.73 2.07
N LEU A 15 7.89 -8.22 3.30
CA LEU A 15 6.71 -7.57 3.87
C LEU A 15 6.29 -6.35 3.04
N ALA A 16 7.23 -5.59 2.48
CA ALA A 16 6.91 -4.39 1.69
C ALA A 16 6.25 -4.77 0.37
N ASN A 17 6.68 -5.87 -0.24
CA ASN A 17 6.01 -6.43 -1.41
C ASN A 17 4.60 -6.93 -1.08
N GLU A 18 4.40 -7.56 0.09
CA GLU A 18 3.05 -7.99 0.50
C GLU A 18 2.13 -6.79 0.79
N ALA A 19 2.64 -5.77 1.49
CA ALA A 19 1.90 -4.53 1.72
C ALA A 19 1.51 -3.86 0.38
N TYR A 20 2.42 -3.82 -0.59
CA TYR A 20 2.14 -3.30 -1.92
C TYR A 20 1.02 -4.08 -2.61
N LYS A 21 1.05 -5.42 -2.57
CA LYS A 21 -0.01 -6.26 -3.15
C LYS A 21 -1.37 -5.96 -2.53
N VAL A 22 -1.45 -5.86 -1.21
CA VAL A 22 -2.71 -5.57 -0.50
C VAL A 22 -3.25 -4.21 -0.90
N GLU A 23 -2.39 -3.19 -0.91
CA GLU A 23 -2.81 -1.82 -1.25
C GLU A 23 -3.23 -1.71 -2.72
N LEU A 24 -2.47 -2.33 -3.64
CA LEU A 24 -2.83 -2.40 -5.06
C LEU A 24 -4.16 -3.12 -5.26
N ALA A 25 -4.42 -4.21 -4.53
CA ALA A 25 -5.69 -4.93 -4.62
C ALA A 25 -6.87 -4.07 -4.18
N ARG A 26 -6.71 -3.22 -3.14
CA ARG A 26 -7.76 -2.28 -2.70
C ARG A 26 -8.08 -1.26 -3.80
N GLU A 27 -7.08 -0.68 -4.45
CA GLU A 27 -7.29 0.25 -5.56
C GLU A 27 -7.95 -0.40 -6.78
N LEU A 28 -7.54 -1.63 -7.11
CA LEU A 28 -8.14 -2.41 -8.19
C LEU A 28 -9.60 -2.78 -7.89
N GLU A 29 -9.96 -2.98 -6.62
CA GLU A 29 -11.33 -3.27 -6.21
C GLU A 29 -12.27 -2.07 -6.45
N ILE A 30 -11.77 -0.85 -6.26
CA ILE A 30 -12.50 0.38 -6.62
C ILE A 30 -12.79 0.39 -8.13
N LEU A 31 -11.78 0.10 -8.95
CA LEU A 31 -11.95 0.03 -10.40
C LEU A 31 -12.93 -1.09 -10.81
N ARG A 32 -12.85 -2.26 -10.17
CA ARG A 32 -13.79 -3.38 -10.37
C ARG A 32 -15.23 -2.97 -10.08
N SER A 33 -15.46 -2.16 -9.05
CA SER A 33 -16.78 -1.61 -8.72
C SER A 33 -17.31 -0.67 -9.82
N ALA A 34 -16.45 0.13 -10.43
CA ALA A 34 -16.83 0.97 -11.58
C ALA A 34 -17.25 0.12 -12.79
N PHE A 35 -16.49 -0.93 -13.13
CA PHE A 35 -16.90 -1.89 -14.18
C PHE A 35 -18.25 -2.55 -13.86
N THR A 36 -18.46 -2.96 -12.60
CA THR A 36 -19.74 -3.54 -12.16
C THR A 36 -20.89 -2.54 -12.29
N SER A 37 -20.64 -1.26 -11.99
CA SER A 37 -21.65 -0.20 -12.11
C SER A 37 -22.02 0.07 -13.57
N TRP A 38 -21.04 0.06 -14.47
CA TRP A 38 -21.26 0.19 -15.92
C TRP A 38 -22.06 -1.00 -16.48
N GLN A 39 -21.70 -2.23 -16.11
CA GLN A 39 -22.44 -3.43 -16.52
C GLN A 39 -23.91 -3.40 -16.10
N ASN A 40 -24.20 -2.80 -14.94
CA ASN A 40 -25.56 -2.64 -14.42
C ASN A 40 -26.26 -1.36 -14.93
N GLY A 41 -25.67 -0.64 -15.88
CA GLY A 41 -26.24 0.58 -16.46
C GLY A 41 -26.31 1.79 -15.51
N LYS A 42 -25.59 1.75 -14.38
CA LYS A 42 -25.56 2.84 -13.39
C LYS A 42 -24.68 4.02 -13.82
N ILE A 43 -23.65 3.73 -14.61
CA ILE A 43 -22.76 4.73 -15.22
C ILE A 43 -22.61 4.43 -16.71
N GLY A 44 -22.37 5.46 -17.50
CA GLY A 44 -22.12 5.37 -18.94
C GLY A 44 -20.67 5.02 -19.29
N VAL A 45 -20.42 4.83 -20.59
CA VAL A 45 -19.08 4.50 -21.12
C VAL A 45 -18.05 5.58 -20.82
N PHE A 46 -18.43 6.86 -20.94
CA PHE A 46 -17.51 7.99 -20.67
C PHE A 46 -17.16 8.11 -19.18
N GLU A 47 -18.10 7.83 -18.29
CA GLU A 47 -17.83 7.81 -16.84
C GLU A 47 -16.89 6.66 -16.46
N LEU A 48 -17.06 5.48 -17.07
CA LEU A 48 -16.13 4.36 -16.85
C LEU A 48 -14.72 4.70 -17.37
N ASP A 49 -14.62 5.29 -18.56
CA ASP A 49 -13.35 5.71 -19.16
C ASP A 49 -12.61 6.72 -18.26
N GLU A 50 -13.33 7.71 -17.73
CA GLU A 50 -12.78 8.67 -16.76
C GLU A 50 -12.26 7.98 -15.49
N LYS A 51 -13.01 7.00 -14.93
CA LYS A 51 -12.56 6.24 -13.75
C LYS A 51 -11.28 5.42 -14.02
N ILE A 52 -11.14 4.87 -15.23
CA ILE A 52 -9.90 4.18 -15.65
C ILE A 52 -8.75 5.18 -15.74
N HIS A 53 -8.99 6.34 -16.34
CA HIS A 53 -7.99 7.42 -16.43
C HIS A 53 -7.54 7.95 -15.07
N GLU A 54 -8.48 8.14 -14.13
CA GLU A 54 -8.21 8.52 -12.74
C GLU A 54 -7.34 7.47 -12.04
N TYR A 55 -7.72 6.18 -12.13
CA TYR A 55 -6.96 5.07 -11.55
C TYR A 55 -5.51 5.06 -12.06
N HIS A 56 -5.32 5.16 -13.39
CA HIS A 56 -4.01 5.10 -14.00
C HIS A 56 -3.14 6.31 -13.65
N SER A 57 -3.72 7.51 -13.67
CA SER A 57 -2.99 8.77 -13.48
C SER A 57 -2.70 9.07 -12.01
N GLY A 58 -3.56 8.59 -11.10
CA GLY A 58 -3.46 8.83 -9.67
C GLY A 58 -2.96 7.61 -8.90
N PRO A 59 -3.84 6.78 -8.32
CA PRO A 59 -3.48 5.71 -7.38
C PRO A 59 -2.39 4.76 -7.89
N HIS A 60 -2.51 4.28 -9.13
CA HIS A 60 -1.53 3.36 -9.71
C HIS A 60 -0.12 3.96 -9.74
N LYS A 61 -0.01 5.19 -10.26
CA LYS A 61 1.26 5.92 -10.35
C LYS A 61 1.84 6.22 -8.97
N GLN A 62 0.99 6.62 -8.02
CA GLN A 62 1.42 6.94 -6.65
C GLN A 62 1.97 5.70 -5.93
N LEU A 63 1.27 4.56 -6.02
CA LEU A 63 1.73 3.31 -5.44
C LEU A 63 3.02 2.82 -6.08
N TYR A 64 3.14 2.90 -7.41
CA TYR A 64 4.37 2.55 -8.12
C TYR A 64 5.56 3.39 -7.63
N VAL A 65 5.41 4.72 -7.57
CA VAL A 65 6.47 5.61 -7.08
C VAL A 65 6.81 5.29 -5.62
N TYR A 66 5.80 5.06 -4.79
CA TYR A 66 6.01 4.81 -3.37
C TYR A 66 6.77 3.50 -3.13
N TYR A 67 6.29 2.38 -3.68
CA TYR A 67 6.86 1.05 -3.41
C TYR A 67 8.09 0.71 -4.27
N GLN A 68 8.11 1.10 -5.55
CA GLN A 68 9.17 0.69 -6.47
C GLN A 68 10.31 1.71 -6.57
N MET A 69 10.02 3.02 -6.55
CA MET A 69 11.05 4.04 -6.76
C MET A 69 11.74 4.52 -5.49
N LYS A 70 11.01 4.68 -4.37
CA LYS A 70 11.60 5.23 -3.14
C LYS A 70 12.50 4.25 -2.39
N ASN A 71 12.28 2.93 -2.54
CA ASN A 71 13.09 1.86 -1.95
C ASN A 71 13.45 2.09 -0.46
N GLN A 72 12.44 2.38 0.36
CA GLN A 72 12.53 2.58 1.81
C GLN A 72 11.61 1.59 2.55
N PRO A 73 12.01 0.30 2.65
CA PRO A 73 11.17 -0.75 3.24
C PRO A 73 10.70 -0.44 4.65
N GLU A 74 11.53 0.21 5.48
CA GLU A 74 11.17 0.58 6.85
C GLU A 74 9.96 1.52 6.89
N ALA A 75 9.96 2.54 6.03
CA ALA A 75 8.88 3.52 5.94
C ALA A 75 7.61 2.89 5.34
N MET A 76 7.77 2.02 4.34
CA MET A 76 6.65 1.27 3.75
C MET A 76 5.94 0.42 4.79
N ILE A 77 6.68 -0.36 5.58
CA ILE A 77 6.10 -1.23 6.62
C ILE A 77 5.49 -0.42 7.75
N ALA A 78 6.15 0.66 8.17
CA ALA A 78 5.60 1.50 9.22
C ALA A 78 4.26 2.14 8.81
N ARG A 79 4.15 2.63 7.56
CA ARG A 79 2.88 3.12 7.00
C ARG A 79 1.87 1.99 6.85
N ALA A 80 2.28 0.83 6.36
CA ALA A 80 1.38 -0.31 6.18
C ALA A 80 0.75 -0.78 7.51
N LEU A 81 1.54 -0.80 8.59
CA LEU A 81 1.05 -1.08 9.95
C LEU A 81 0.14 0.03 10.50
N ALA A 82 0.45 1.30 10.20
CA ALA A 82 -0.37 2.43 10.62
C ALA A 82 -1.76 2.42 9.95
N LEU A 83 -1.82 2.10 8.66
CA LEU A 83 -3.04 2.06 7.85
C LEU A 83 -3.80 0.73 7.91
N GLY A 84 -3.31 -0.26 8.66
CA GLY A 84 -3.92 -1.59 8.71
C GLY A 84 -3.92 -2.30 7.35
N LEU A 85 -2.88 -2.06 6.53
CA LEU A 85 -2.65 -2.77 5.26
C LEU A 85 -2.04 -4.16 5.52
N ILE A 86 -1.28 -4.31 6.60
CA ILE A 86 -0.77 -5.59 7.08
C ILE A 86 -1.13 -5.75 8.55
N GLU A 87 -1.49 -6.98 8.94
CA GLU A 87 -1.77 -7.28 10.33
C GLU A 87 -0.47 -7.27 11.16
N SER A 88 -0.56 -6.78 12.39
CA SER A 88 0.62 -6.66 13.26
C SER A 88 1.23 -8.01 13.66
N ASN A 89 0.48 -9.11 13.57
CA ASN A 89 0.94 -10.48 13.84
C ASN A 89 1.80 -11.04 12.68
N CYS A 90 1.68 -10.49 11.47
CA CYS A 90 2.48 -10.88 10.30
C CYS A 90 3.87 -10.26 10.32
N VAL A 91 4.13 -9.30 11.22
CA VAL A 91 5.43 -8.63 11.35
C VAL A 91 6.15 -9.13 12.59
N PRO A 92 7.38 -9.66 12.46
CA PRO A 92 8.17 -10.11 13.61
C PRO A 92 8.36 -9.01 14.67
N ASP A 93 8.27 -9.38 15.95
CA ASP A 93 8.35 -8.42 17.06
C ASP A 93 9.64 -7.59 17.04
N GLY A 94 10.77 -8.20 16.67
CA GLY A 94 12.05 -7.49 16.53
C GLY A 94 12.01 -6.34 15.52
N ILE A 95 11.28 -6.50 14.42
CA ILE A 95 11.08 -5.46 13.40
C ILE A 95 10.04 -4.45 13.88
N LYS A 96 8.92 -4.92 14.42
CA LYS A 96 7.84 -4.08 14.93
C LYS A 96 8.32 -3.09 15.99
N ASN A 97 9.07 -3.57 16.97
CA ASN A 97 9.61 -2.74 18.06
C ASN A 97 10.55 -1.66 17.52
N LYS A 98 11.36 -1.98 16.51
CA LYS A 98 12.26 -1.01 15.86
C LYS A 98 11.50 0.05 15.06
N LEU A 99 10.31 -0.29 14.53
CA LEU A 99 9.48 0.61 13.73
C LEU A 99 8.45 1.40 14.54
N GLU A 100 8.27 1.13 15.84
CA GLU A 100 7.19 1.67 16.67
C GLU A 100 7.04 3.20 16.54
N ARG A 101 8.14 3.95 16.64
CA ARG A 101 8.13 5.41 16.49
C ARG A 101 7.69 5.86 15.10
N LEU A 102 8.10 5.14 14.06
CA LEU A 102 7.75 5.46 12.68
C LEU A 102 6.28 5.10 12.39
N VAL A 103 5.78 4.01 12.97
CA VAL A 103 4.37 3.64 12.93
C VAL A 103 3.53 4.72 13.61
N GLY A 104 3.94 5.20 14.79
CA GLY A 104 3.29 6.30 15.49
C GLY A 104 3.19 7.57 14.63
N PHE A 105 4.30 7.96 14.00
CA PHE A 105 4.32 9.09 13.06
C PHE A 105 3.28 8.96 11.94
N PHE A 106 3.19 7.79 11.29
CA PHE A 106 2.21 7.56 10.23
C PHE A 106 0.77 7.43 10.74
N ARG A 107 0.54 7.04 11.99
CA ARG A 107 -0.81 7.04 12.57
C ARG A 107 -1.32 8.46 12.83
N GLU A 108 -0.42 9.37 13.17
CA GLU A 108 -0.76 10.77 13.49
C GLU A 108 -0.83 11.67 12.25
N ASN A 109 -0.15 11.30 11.15
CA ASN A 109 0.02 12.15 9.96
C ASN A 109 -0.36 11.46 8.63
N GLY A 110 -0.93 10.26 8.69
CA GLY A 110 -1.23 9.41 7.54
C GLY A 110 -2.66 9.52 7.03
#